data_AF-A0AAV0SWK7-F1
#
_entry.id   AF-A0AAV0SWK7-F1
#
_cell.length_a   1.000
_cell.length_b   1.000
_cell.length_c   1.000
_cell.angle_alpha   90.00
_cell.angle_beta   90.00
_cell.angle_gamma   90.00
#
_symmetry.space_group_name_H-M   'P 1'
#
loop_
_entity.id
_entity.type
_entity.pdbx_description
1 polymer ?
#
loop_
_entity_poly.entity_id
_entity_poly.type
_entity_poly.pdbx_seq_one_letter_code
_entity_poly.pdbx_strand_id
1 'polypeptide(L)'
;MHLQEIKMRRSVEMDDHDQNQSETDSILLDSTPLPRVQPESWVRFVMDKIWSLTFLSVACFGLYEVNFVSDLLHASHANRNFVHLGILFGTLLGLFGGYIEVYRSMILGERVHYANAKTATHGMLVSIMASGICLAIGMWPVWHWLTFPYLFMWSWGVVVQLLVILPPILVRVVFVSAYIWFMHSYLSMFLIGVQ
;
A
#
# COMPACT_ATOMS: atom_id res chain seq x y z
N MET A 1 -63.35 -3.33 24.55
CA MET A 1 -62.58 -4.15 23.60
C MET A 1 -61.77 -3.25 22.66
N HIS A 2 -60.76 -2.53 23.17
CA HIS A 2 -59.95 -1.60 22.37
C HIS A 2 -58.46 -1.56 22.81
N LEU A 3 -58.11 -2.35 23.85
CA LEU A 3 -56.76 -2.41 24.43
C LEU A 3 -55.96 -3.63 23.96
N GLN A 4 -56.61 -4.62 23.33
CA GLN A 4 -55.92 -5.78 22.76
C GLN A 4 -55.39 -5.52 21.34
N GLU A 5 -56.05 -4.67 20.55
CA GLU A 5 -55.57 -4.34 19.18
C GLU A 5 -54.29 -3.50 19.17
N ILE A 6 -54.07 -2.66 20.19
CA ILE A 6 -52.84 -1.85 20.31
C ILE A 6 -51.64 -2.72 20.70
N LYS A 7 -51.85 -3.81 21.45
CA LYS A 7 -50.79 -4.78 21.78
C LYS A 7 -50.43 -5.65 20.59
N MET A 8 -51.39 -5.91 19.68
CA MET A 8 -51.19 -6.74 18.50
C MET A 8 -50.47 -6.02 17.36
N ARG A 9 -50.59 -4.69 17.24
CA ARG A 9 -49.77 -3.90 16.29
C ARG A 9 -48.31 -3.75 16.70
N ARG A 10 -48.01 -3.65 18.00
CA ARG A 10 -46.63 -3.47 18.48
C ARG A 10 -45.80 -4.77 18.43
N SER A 11 -46.43 -5.94 18.41
CA SER A 11 -45.74 -7.23 18.25
C SER A 11 -45.52 -7.65 16.80
N VAL A 12 -46.09 -6.95 15.82
CA VAL A 12 -45.97 -7.28 14.38
C VAL A 12 -44.92 -6.39 13.68
N GLU A 13 -44.45 -5.32 14.34
CA GLU A 13 -43.51 -4.36 13.73
C GLU A 13 -42.06 -4.47 14.25
N MET A 14 -41.74 -5.52 15.02
CA MET A 14 -40.43 -5.68 15.67
C MET A 14 -39.90 -7.12 15.64
N ASP A 15 -40.17 -7.88 14.58
CA ASP A 15 -39.59 -9.23 14.39
C ASP A 15 -39.38 -9.61 12.90
N ASP A 16 -39.29 -8.62 12.00
CA ASP A 16 -39.18 -8.84 10.56
C ASP A 16 -37.80 -8.43 9.99
N HIS A 17 -36.75 -8.49 10.82
CA HIS A 17 -35.39 -8.22 10.37
C HIS A 17 -34.29 -9.20 10.85
N ASP A 18 -34.67 -10.30 11.53
CA ASP A 18 -33.72 -11.29 12.08
C ASP A 18 -33.92 -12.75 11.60
N GLN A 19 -34.68 -12.98 10.52
CA GLN A 19 -34.88 -14.31 9.91
C GLN A 19 -34.46 -14.39 8.44
N ASN A 20 -33.20 -14.06 8.13
CA ASN A 20 -32.58 -14.49 6.87
C ASN A 20 -31.25 -15.23 7.09
N GLN A 21 -31.14 -15.87 8.26
CA GLN A 21 -30.13 -16.86 8.59
C GLN A 21 -30.88 -18.11 9.03
N SER A 22 -30.58 -19.24 8.41
CA SER A 22 -31.11 -20.58 8.72
C SER A 22 -32.39 -20.98 7.99
N GLU A 23 -32.35 -21.10 6.66
CA GLU A 23 -33.08 -22.15 5.92
C GLU A 23 -32.67 -22.17 4.45
N THR A 24 -31.51 -22.79 4.15
CA THR A 24 -31.32 -23.48 2.87
C THR A 24 -30.23 -24.53 3.02
N ASP A 25 -30.69 -25.76 3.15
CA ASP A 25 -30.09 -26.98 2.65
C ASP A 25 -28.83 -27.52 3.34
N SER A 26 -29.08 -28.02 4.54
CA SER A 26 -28.59 -29.30 5.04
C SER A 26 -29.00 -30.49 4.13
N ILE A 27 -28.59 -30.48 2.86
CA ILE A 27 -28.62 -31.65 1.96
C ILE A 27 -27.33 -31.65 1.16
N LEU A 28 -26.27 -32.24 1.71
CA LEU A 28 -25.23 -33.02 1.00
C LEU A 28 -24.27 -33.57 2.05
N LEU A 29 -24.67 -34.70 2.64
CA LEU A 29 -23.76 -35.58 3.35
C LEU A 29 -23.01 -36.41 2.30
N ASP A 30 -21.72 -36.61 2.57
CA ASP A 30 -20.82 -37.59 1.96
C ASP A 30 -20.04 -37.20 0.70
N SER A 31 -18.89 -36.56 0.93
CA SER A 31 -17.61 -37.06 0.44
C SER A 31 -16.52 -36.12 0.96
N THR A 32 -15.71 -36.59 1.90
CA THR A 32 -14.50 -35.89 2.30
C THR A 32 -13.45 -36.06 1.19
N PRO A 33 -13.05 -35.03 0.43
CA PRO A 33 -11.80 -35.11 -0.30
C PRO A 33 -10.70 -34.71 0.70
N LEU A 34 -9.74 -35.61 0.93
CA LEU A 34 -8.44 -35.24 1.48
C LEU A 34 -7.95 -33.94 0.79
N PRO A 35 -7.32 -33.00 1.50
CA PRO A 35 -6.78 -31.80 0.89
C PRO A 35 -5.64 -32.21 -0.04
N ARG A 36 -5.98 -32.45 -1.30
CA ARG A 36 -5.04 -32.67 -2.38
C ARG A 36 -4.34 -31.33 -2.58
N VAL A 37 -3.17 -31.17 -1.96
CA VAL A 37 -2.28 -30.04 -2.21
C VAL A 37 -1.96 -30.09 -3.71
N GLN A 38 -2.70 -29.33 -4.51
CA GLN A 38 -2.55 -29.32 -5.95
C GLN A 38 -1.18 -28.72 -6.28
N PRO A 39 -0.27 -29.47 -6.94
CA PRO A 39 1.04 -28.96 -7.34
C PRO A 39 0.93 -27.76 -8.30
N GLU A 40 -0.20 -27.63 -9.00
CA GLU A 40 -0.49 -26.47 -9.86
C GLU A 40 -0.52 -25.15 -9.10
N SER A 41 -0.93 -25.14 -7.83
CA SER A 41 -0.96 -23.92 -7.01
C SER A 41 0.45 -23.48 -6.60
N TRP A 42 1.34 -24.43 -6.32
CA TRP A 42 2.72 -24.16 -5.94
C TRP A 42 3.55 -23.68 -7.13
N VAL A 43 3.36 -24.31 -8.31
CA VAL A 43 4.02 -23.87 -9.55
C VAL A 43 3.57 -22.47 -9.94
N ARG A 44 2.27 -22.14 -9.86
CA ARG A 44 1.77 -20.79 -10.13
C ARG A 44 2.35 -19.77 -9.15
N PHE A 45 2.36 -20.07 -7.86
CA PHE A 45 2.95 -19.20 -6.85
C PHE A 45 4.45 -18.93 -7.08
N VAL A 46 5.21 -19.98 -7.43
CA VAL A 46 6.64 -19.85 -7.76
C VAL A 46 6.84 -19.06 -9.05
N MET A 47 6.03 -19.32 -10.08
CA MET A 47 6.07 -18.57 -11.35
C MET A 47 5.78 -17.08 -11.13
N ASP A 48 4.76 -16.76 -10.32
CA ASP A 48 4.37 -15.39 -9.99
C ASP A 48 5.50 -14.67 -9.22
N LYS A 49 6.15 -15.37 -8.28
CA LYS A 49 7.32 -14.83 -7.58
C LYS A 49 8.54 -14.63 -8.48
N ILE A 50 8.81 -15.56 -9.41
CA ILE A 50 9.93 -15.44 -10.35
C ILE A 50 9.70 -14.25 -11.29
N TRP A 51 8.49 -14.07 -11.79
CA TRP A 51 8.13 -12.90 -12.58
C TRP A 51 8.29 -11.60 -11.79
N SER A 52 7.77 -11.56 -10.57
CA SER A 52 7.94 -10.41 -9.68
C SER A 52 9.41 -10.09 -9.42
N LEU A 53 10.24 -11.12 -9.17
CA LEU A 53 11.68 -10.95 -8.96
C LEU A 53 12.40 -10.47 -10.23
N THR A 54 11.96 -10.93 -11.40
CA THR A 54 12.48 -10.48 -12.70
C THR A 54 12.16 -9.01 -12.91
N PHE A 55 10.91 -8.60 -12.67
CA PHE A 55 10.51 -7.19 -12.75
C PHE A 55 11.27 -6.32 -11.75
N LEU A 56 11.44 -6.78 -10.52
CA LEU A 56 12.23 -6.08 -9.50
C LEU A 56 13.69 -5.92 -9.94
N SER A 57 14.30 -6.97 -10.49
CA SER A 57 15.69 -6.94 -10.94
C SER A 57 15.90 -5.98 -12.09
N VAL A 58 15.01 -6.01 -13.09
CA VAL A 58 15.04 -5.07 -14.23
C VAL A 58 14.79 -3.64 -13.76
N ALA A 59 13.84 -3.43 -12.84
CA ALA A 59 13.56 -2.14 -12.25
C ALA A 59 14.77 -1.55 -11.52
N CYS A 60 15.38 -2.33 -10.63
CA CYS A 60 16.58 -1.93 -9.91
C CYS A 60 17.74 -1.64 -10.86
N PHE A 61 17.94 -2.46 -11.89
CA PHE A 61 19.01 -2.25 -12.87
C PHE A 61 18.82 -0.95 -13.66
N GLY A 62 17.62 -0.70 -14.20
CA GLY A 62 17.38 0.55 -14.94
C GLY A 62 17.45 1.80 -14.06
N LEU A 63 17.01 1.72 -12.80
CA LEU A 63 17.14 2.83 -11.84
C LEU A 63 18.60 3.07 -11.42
N TYR A 64 19.42 2.02 -11.39
CA TYR A 64 20.85 2.10 -11.11
C TYR A 64 21.60 2.78 -12.27
N GLU A 65 21.33 2.39 -13.52
CA GLU A 65 21.93 2.99 -14.72
C GLU A 65 21.70 4.51 -14.79
N VAL A 66 20.50 4.95 -14.40
CA VAL A 66 20.13 6.38 -14.43
C VAL A 66 20.47 7.11 -13.14
N ASN A 67 21.22 6.47 -12.22
CA ASN A 67 21.58 7.01 -10.92
C ASN A 67 20.38 7.66 -10.19
N PHE A 68 19.21 7.03 -10.26
CA PHE A 68 17.91 7.63 -9.94
C PHE A 68 17.90 8.38 -8.60
N VAL A 69 18.42 7.74 -7.54
CA VAL A 69 18.47 8.33 -6.19
C VAL A 69 19.44 9.51 -6.13
N SER A 70 20.58 9.41 -6.81
CA SER A 70 21.56 10.50 -6.85
C SER A 70 21.00 11.71 -7.59
N ASP A 71 20.38 11.50 -8.75
CA ASP A 71 19.75 12.58 -9.53
C ASP A 71 18.58 13.21 -8.78
N LEU A 72 17.74 12.39 -8.16
CA LEU A 72 16.62 12.85 -7.34
C LEU A 72 17.10 13.77 -6.20
N LEU A 73 18.20 13.41 -5.54
CA LEU A 73 18.75 14.18 -4.42
C LEU A 73 19.62 15.37 -4.88
N HIS A 74 20.45 15.23 -5.92
CA HIS A 74 21.56 16.16 -6.21
C HIS A 74 21.48 16.88 -7.56
N ALA A 75 20.61 16.50 -8.50
CA ALA A 75 20.54 17.16 -9.81
C ALA A 75 20.31 18.69 -9.72
N SER A 76 21.29 19.48 -10.13
CA SER A 76 21.21 20.95 -10.09
C SER A 76 20.04 21.53 -10.91
N HIS A 77 19.63 20.83 -11.95
CA HIS A 77 18.57 21.25 -12.87
C HIS A 77 17.15 20.91 -12.40
N ALA A 78 16.98 20.12 -11.33
CA ALA A 78 15.66 19.79 -10.80
C ALA A 78 15.00 21.01 -10.15
N ASN A 79 13.67 21.09 -10.24
CA ASN A 79 12.93 22.09 -9.47
C ASN A 79 12.82 21.63 -8.01
N ARG A 80 13.82 22.05 -7.22
CA ARG A 80 14.04 21.61 -5.83
C ARG A 80 12.82 21.80 -4.93
N ASN A 81 12.07 22.90 -5.08
CA ASN A 81 10.84 23.14 -4.31
C ASN A 81 9.80 22.03 -4.49
N PHE A 82 9.56 21.60 -5.72
CA PHE A 82 8.63 20.52 -6.01
C PHE A 82 9.17 19.15 -5.60
N VAL A 83 10.48 18.92 -5.70
CA VAL A 83 11.11 17.71 -5.17
C VAL A 83 10.95 17.63 -3.64
N HIS A 84 11.18 18.73 -2.91
CA HIS A 84 10.98 18.79 -1.46
C HIS A 84 9.52 18.54 -1.06
N LEU A 85 8.56 19.12 -1.79
CA LEU A 85 7.13 18.82 -1.61
C LEU A 85 6.81 17.35 -1.89
N GLY A 86 7.40 16.77 -2.94
CA GLY A 86 7.25 15.37 -3.29
C GLY A 86 7.74 14.44 -2.17
N ILE A 87 8.90 14.76 -1.60
CA ILE A 87 9.48 14.05 -0.45
C ILE A 87 8.59 14.23 0.79
N LEU A 88 8.10 15.44 1.07
CA LEU A 88 7.17 15.70 2.17
C LEU A 88 5.89 14.87 2.05
N PHE A 89 5.26 14.83 0.88
CA PHE A 89 4.06 13.99 0.71
C PHE A 89 4.40 12.50 0.80
N GLY A 90 5.61 12.10 0.38
CA GLY A 90 6.13 10.74 0.59
C GLY A 90 6.32 10.41 2.07
N THR A 91 6.79 11.35 2.90
CA THR A 91 6.90 11.14 4.36
C THR A 91 5.53 11.04 5.01
N LEU A 92 4.55 11.86 4.58
CA LEU A 92 3.15 11.73 5.01
C LEU A 92 2.57 10.36 4.64
N LEU A 93 2.85 9.85 3.44
CA LEU A 93 2.44 8.51 3.03
C LEU A 93 2.98 7.44 3.98
N GLY A 94 4.29 7.51 4.31
CA GLY A 94 4.92 6.63 5.28
C GLY A 94 4.30 6.75 6.68
N LEU A 95 3.95 7.98 7.09
CA LEU A 95 3.30 8.25 8.38
C LEU A 95 1.89 7.65 8.44
N PHE A 96 1.08 7.83 7.40
CA PHE A 96 -0.26 7.23 7.34
C PHE A 96 -0.19 5.70 7.27
N GLY A 97 0.74 5.14 6.50
CA GLY A 97 0.98 3.69 6.45
C GLY A 97 1.41 3.14 7.82
N GLY A 98 2.38 3.79 8.46
CA GLY A 98 2.83 3.47 9.81
C GLY A 98 1.73 3.61 10.86
N TYR A 99 0.86 4.62 10.75
CA TYR A 99 -0.29 4.77 11.64
C TYR A 99 -1.27 3.59 11.51
N ILE A 100 -1.63 3.19 10.29
CA ILE A 100 -2.52 2.02 10.11
C ILE A 100 -1.85 0.75 10.63
N GLU A 101 -0.57 0.57 10.33
CA GLU A 101 0.10 -0.70 10.62
C GLU A 101 0.57 -0.84 12.08
N VAL A 102 1.08 0.22 12.70
CA VAL A 102 1.54 0.19 14.10
C VAL A 102 0.37 0.46 15.04
N TYR A 103 -0.39 1.54 14.84
CA TYR A 103 -1.43 1.91 15.80
C TYR A 103 -2.66 1.00 15.69
N ARG A 104 -3.18 0.76 14.48
CA ARG A 104 -4.40 -0.05 14.34
C ARG A 104 -4.13 -1.55 14.40
N SER A 105 -3.09 -2.05 13.72
CA SER A 105 -2.83 -3.49 13.70
C SER A 105 -2.06 -3.99 14.92
N MET A 106 -1.11 -3.22 15.48
CA MET A 106 -0.26 -3.71 16.59
C MET A 106 -0.74 -3.26 17.96
N ILE A 107 -1.20 -2.01 18.11
CA ILE A 107 -1.64 -1.47 19.41
C ILE A 107 -3.11 -1.81 19.71
N LEU A 108 -4.01 -1.64 18.74
CA LEU A 108 -5.43 -1.96 18.92
C LEU A 108 -5.77 -3.44 18.68
N GLY A 109 -4.89 -4.21 18.03
CA GLY A 109 -5.14 -5.62 17.71
C GLY A 109 -6.32 -5.88 16.78
N GLU A 110 -6.86 -4.83 16.15
CA GLU A 110 -7.98 -4.94 15.22
C GLU A 110 -7.51 -5.50 13.87
N ARG A 111 -8.29 -6.42 13.29
CA ARG A 111 -8.13 -6.75 11.86
C ARG A 111 -8.49 -5.50 11.07
N VAL A 112 -7.53 -4.90 10.38
CA VAL A 112 -7.70 -3.66 9.62
C VAL A 112 -8.79 -3.84 8.58
N HIS A 113 -10.00 -3.37 8.89
CA HIS A 113 -11.13 -3.33 7.97
C HIS A 113 -11.25 -1.92 7.40
N TYR A 114 -11.51 -1.82 6.10
CA TYR A 114 -11.57 -0.54 5.38
C TYR A 114 -12.55 0.45 6.02
N ALA A 115 -13.66 -0.03 6.58
CA ALA A 115 -14.65 0.77 7.28
C ALA A 115 -14.06 1.60 8.43
N ASN A 116 -13.12 1.03 9.20
CA ASN A 116 -12.53 1.74 10.33
C ASN A 116 -11.37 2.64 9.88
N ALA A 117 -10.65 2.31 8.80
CA ALA A 117 -9.42 3.02 8.38
C ALA A 117 -9.61 3.95 7.16
N LYS A 118 -10.85 4.30 6.82
CA LYS A 118 -11.20 5.05 5.60
C LYS A 118 -10.40 6.35 5.46
N THR A 119 -10.37 7.21 6.48
CA THR A 119 -9.69 8.51 6.42
C THR A 119 -8.18 8.37 6.21
N ALA A 120 -7.54 7.43 6.89
CA ALA A 120 -6.11 7.18 6.74
C ALA A 120 -5.77 6.60 5.36
N THR A 121 -6.62 5.72 4.82
CA THR A 121 -6.45 5.15 3.48
C THR A 121 -6.62 6.21 2.39
N HIS A 122 -7.59 7.12 2.53
CA HIS A 122 -7.74 8.27 1.62
C HIS A 122 -6.54 9.22 1.76
N GLY A 123 -6.04 9.43 2.98
CA GLY A 123 -4.82 10.18 3.23
C GLY A 123 -3.62 9.59 2.49
N MET A 124 -3.42 8.28 2.56
CA MET A 124 -2.39 7.58 1.79
C MET A 124 -2.56 7.79 0.28
N LEU A 125 -3.78 7.65 -0.25
CA LEU A 125 -4.05 7.83 -1.68
C LEU A 125 -3.75 9.27 -2.14
N VAL A 126 -4.17 10.27 -1.36
CA VAL A 126 -3.87 11.67 -1.67
C VAL A 126 -2.37 11.94 -1.56
N SER A 127 -1.70 11.42 -0.54
CA SER A 127 -0.26 11.57 -0.36
C SER A 127 0.56 10.93 -1.48
N ILE A 128 0.20 9.73 -1.95
CA ILE A 128 0.92 9.09 -3.06
C ILE A 128 0.70 9.85 -4.38
N MET A 129 -0.52 10.32 -4.65
CA MET A 129 -0.79 11.11 -5.86
C MET A 129 -0.08 12.47 -5.81
N ALA A 130 -0.17 13.17 -4.68
CA ALA A 130 0.52 14.46 -4.50
C ALA A 130 2.04 14.30 -4.60
N SER A 131 2.61 13.26 -3.96
CA SER A 131 4.03 12.95 -4.08
C SER A 131 4.43 12.69 -5.53
N GLY A 132 3.68 11.85 -6.24
CA GLY A 132 3.95 11.53 -7.65
C GLY A 132 3.88 12.76 -8.56
N ILE A 133 2.87 13.61 -8.41
CA ILE A 133 2.72 14.84 -9.21
C ILE A 133 3.86 15.82 -8.91
N CYS A 134 4.18 16.04 -7.63
CA CYS A 134 5.27 16.92 -7.23
C CYS A 134 6.62 16.42 -7.74
N LEU A 135 6.90 15.12 -7.65
CA LEU A 135 8.13 14.53 -8.19
C LEU A 135 8.17 14.59 -9.72
N ALA A 136 7.03 14.40 -10.40
CA ALA A 136 6.97 14.51 -11.85
C ALA A 136 7.30 15.94 -12.32
N ILE A 137 6.72 16.97 -11.69
CA ILE A 137 7.03 18.37 -11.99
C ILE A 137 8.48 18.71 -11.59
N GLY A 138 8.93 18.21 -10.43
CA GLY A 138 10.27 18.46 -9.88
C GLY A 138 11.40 17.91 -10.76
N MET A 139 11.21 16.70 -11.27
CA MET A 139 12.21 15.98 -12.07
C MET A 139 12.04 16.14 -13.58
N TRP A 140 10.94 16.75 -14.03
CA TRP A 140 10.70 17.09 -15.44
C TRP A 140 11.90 17.73 -16.16
N PRO A 141 12.58 18.76 -15.61
CA PRO A 141 13.72 19.38 -16.29
C PRO A 141 14.96 18.48 -16.39
N VAL A 142 15.03 17.40 -15.61
CA VAL A 142 16.15 16.46 -15.60
C VAL A 142 15.91 15.36 -16.63
N TRP A 143 14.81 14.60 -16.47
CA TRP A 143 14.55 13.42 -17.28
C TRP A 143 13.52 13.63 -18.39
N HIS A 144 12.88 14.80 -18.47
CA HIS A 144 11.87 15.14 -19.47
C HIS A 144 10.77 14.06 -19.51
N TRP A 145 10.44 13.56 -20.70
CA TRP A 145 9.43 12.51 -20.89
C TRP A 145 9.76 11.20 -20.17
N LEU A 146 11.04 10.91 -19.90
CA LEU A 146 11.48 9.72 -19.18
C LEU A 146 11.18 9.79 -17.67
N THR A 147 10.79 10.96 -17.15
CA THR A 147 10.36 11.11 -15.75
C THR A 147 9.22 10.16 -15.41
N PHE A 148 8.21 10.01 -16.27
CA PHE A 148 7.09 9.12 -16.02
C PHE A 148 7.50 7.64 -15.98
N PRO A 149 8.23 7.09 -16.97
CA PRO A 149 8.82 5.77 -16.90
C PRO A 149 9.64 5.53 -15.63
N TYR A 150 10.50 6.47 -15.22
CA TYR A 150 11.35 6.27 -14.03
C TYR A 150 10.56 6.28 -12.73
N LEU A 151 9.59 7.20 -12.57
CA LEU A 151 8.71 7.21 -11.40
C LEU A 151 7.80 5.97 -11.36
N PHE A 152 7.35 5.49 -12.52
CA PHE A 152 6.60 4.24 -12.62
C PHE A 152 7.48 3.03 -12.28
N MET A 153 8.71 2.98 -12.79
CA MET A 153 9.68 1.92 -12.51
C MET A 153 10.06 1.87 -11.02
N TRP A 154 10.19 3.03 -10.36
CA TRP A 154 10.36 3.11 -8.91
C TRP A 154 9.13 2.60 -8.15
N SER A 155 7.95 3.13 -8.46
CA SER A 155 6.73 2.84 -7.69
C SER A 155 6.22 1.42 -7.94
N TRP A 156 6.06 1.03 -9.20
CA TRP A 156 5.55 -0.28 -9.57
C TRP A 156 6.66 -1.34 -9.59
N GLY A 157 7.81 -1.02 -10.19
CA GLY A 157 8.89 -1.98 -10.37
C GLY A 157 9.65 -2.32 -9.09
N VAL A 158 9.79 -1.36 -8.17
CA VAL A 158 10.49 -1.59 -6.89
C VAL A 158 9.50 -1.72 -5.72
N VAL A 159 8.74 -0.66 -5.43
CA VAL A 159 7.90 -0.60 -4.22
C VAL A 159 6.84 -1.70 -4.22
N VAL A 160 6.05 -1.85 -5.29
CA VAL A 160 5.01 -2.88 -5.38
C VAL A 160 5.60 -4.29 -5.42
N GLN A 161 6.69 -4.53 -6.14
CA GLN A 161 7.29 -5.88 -6.19
C GLN A 161 7.88 -6.29 -4.84
N LEU A 162 8.48 -5.38 -4.08
CA LEU A 162 8.93 -5.66 -2.71
C LEU A 162 7.77 -6.07 -1.80
N LEU A 163 6.62 -5.40 -1.92
CA LEU A 163 5.39 -5.73 -1.19
C LEU A 163 4.85 -7.12 -1.54
N VAL A 164 5.00 -7.57 -2.79
CA VAL A 164 4.54 -8.88 -3.26
C VAL A 164 5.48 -10.02 -2.85
N ILE A 165 6.80 -9.79 -2.92
CA ILE A 165 7.81 -10.84 -2.72
C ILE A 165 8.04 -11.12 -1.23
N LEU A 166 8.11 -10.05 -0.41
CA LEU A 166 8.55 -10.14 0.98
C LEU A 166 7.38 -10.37 1.94
N PRO A 167 7.57 -11.15 3.02
CA PRO A 167 6.61 -11.23 4.10
C PRO A 167 6.49 -9.86 4.82
N PRO A 168 5.34 -9.56 5.47
CA PRO A 168 5.08 -8.24 6.06
C PRO A 168 6.16 -7.74 7.03
N ILE A 169 6.77 -8.63 7.81
CA ILE A 169 7.84 -8.27 8.76
C ILE A 169 9.07 -7.76 8.01
N LEU A 170 9.49 -8.45 6.94
CA LEU A 170 10.64 -8.04 6.14
C LEU A 170 10.35 -6.75 5.36
N VAL A 171 9.14 -6.60 4.81
CA VAL A 171 8.68 -5.35 4.19
C VAL A 171 8.90 -4.18 5.16
N ARG A 172 8.41 -4.27 6.40
CA ARG A 172 8.56 -3.21 7.41
C ARG A 172 10.02 -2.85 7.66
N VAL A 173 10.87 -3.86 7.90
CA VAL A 173 12.30 -3.63 8.15
C VAL A 173 12.95 -2.94 6.95
N VAL A 174 12.71 -3.44 5.74
CA VAL A 174 13.27 -2.89 4.51
C VAL A 174 12.81 -1.44 4.28
N PHE A 175 11.50 -1.15 4.39
CA PHE A 175 10.98 0.19 4.17
C PHE A 175 11.47 1.18 5.24
N VAL A 176 11.53 0.78 6.51
CA VAL A 176 12.05 1.64 7.59
C VAL A 176 13.54 1.90 7.40
N SER A 177 14.35 0.87 7.13
CA SER A 177 15.77 1.04 6.87
C SER A 177 16.04 1.90 5.64
N ALA A 178 15.33 1.67 4.54
CA ALA A 178 15.45 2.46 3.32
C ALA A 178 15.02 3.92 3.55
N TYR A 179 13.95 4.15 4.31
CA TYR A 179 13.51 5.50 4.66
C TYR A 179 14.51 6.25 5.52
N ILE A 180 15.05 5.61 6.57
CA ILE A 180 16.08 6.22 7.43
C ILE A 180 17.33 6.56 6.60
N TRP A 181 17.78 5.63 5.77
CA TRP A 181 18.92 5.86 4.87
C TRP A 181 18.65 7.03 3.91
N PHE A 182 17.49 7.04 3.25
CA PHE A 182 17.10 8.11 2.33
C PHE A 182 17.03 9.48 3.02
N MET A 183 16.41 9.54 4.20
CA MET A 183 16.32 10.78 4.99
C MET A 183 17.68 11.25 5.48
N HIS A 184 18.55 10.33 5.89
CA HIS A 184 19.92 10.66 6.25
C HIS A 184 20.67 11.28 5.06
N SER A 185 20.62 10.65 3.89
CA SER A 185 21.22 11.21 2.66
C SER A 185 20.62 12.56 2.29
N TYR A 186 19.30 12.71 2.33
CA TYR A 186 18.59 13.94 2.05
C TYR A 186 18.96 15.09 3.01
N LEU A 187 18.99 14.83 4.32
CA LEU A 187 19.37 15.83 5.32
C LEU A 187 20.86 16.20 5.25
N SER A 188 21.72 15.23 4.94
CA SER A 188 23.15 15.47 4.77
C SER A 188 23.44 16.47 3.64
N MET A 189 22.61 16.47 2.59
CA MET A 189 22.67 17.46 1.50
C MET A 189 22.48 18.89 2.03
N PHE A 190 21.50 19.12 2.91
CA PHE A 190 21.28 20.45 3.49
C PHE A 190 22.41 20.88 4.42
N LEU A 191 22.97 19.94 5.19
CA LEU A 191 24.05 20.25 6.13
C LEU A 191 25.37 20.58 5.40
N ILE A 192 25.64 19.93 4.27
CA ILE A 192 26.87 20.14 3.48
C ILE A 192 26.72 21.31 2.50
N GLY A 193 25.51 21.60 2.01
CA GLY A 193 25.24 22.71 1.07
C GLY A 193 25.08 24.09 1.72
N VAL A 194 25.25 24.22 3.03
CA VAL A 194 25.21 25.50 3.79
C VAL A 194 26.63 26.08 4.02
N GLN A 195 27.62 25.63 3.26
CA GLN A 195 28.94 26.27 3.13
C GLN A 195 29.10 26.87 1.73
#